data_AF-Q97B04-F1
#
_entry.id   AF-Q97B04-F1
#
_cell.length_a   1.000
_cell.length_b   1.000
_cell.length_c   1.000
_cell.angle_alpha   90.00
_cell.angle_beta   90.00
_cell.angle_gamma   90.00
#
_symmetry.space_group_name_H-M   'P 1'
#
loop_
_entity.id
_entity.type
_entity.pdbx_description
1 polymer ?
#
loop_
_entity_poly.entity_id
_entity_poly.type
_entity_poly.pdbx_seq_one_letter_code
_entity_poly.pdbx_strand_id
1 'polypeptide(L)'
;MLNKDVKLTLRISEEEINEIDEFLNLNPEFGSRSEFIRHAVMQYISSKRISVVKDDLQKTHEGLILDENSKLIIKTAIENGFFKDENDLISAVLRESLEPFVLKFVKKKSKNMSDLMKALASFENFKQAGATARKDGR
;
A
#
# COMPACT_ATOMS: atom_id res chain seq x y z
N MET A 1 4.35 -8.04 31.76
CA MET A 1 3.66 -8.55 30.56
C MET A 1 4.22 -9.94 30.29
N LEU A 2 3.37 -10.99 30.28
CA LEU A 2 3.86 -12.36 30.03
C LEU A 2 4.42 -12.43 28.62
N ASN A 3 5.71 -12.76 28.50
CA ASN A 3 6.27 -13.12 27.22
C ASN A 3 5.65 -14.45 26.79
N LYS A 4 4.78 -14.42 25.77
CA LYS A 4 4.02 -15.58 25.27
C LYS A 4 4.71 -16.24 24.07
N ASP A 5 6.02 -16.09 23.97
CA ASP A 5 6.81 -16.73 22.92
C ASP A 5 6.82 -18.25 23.11
N VAL A 6 6.52 -18.99 22.05
CA VAL A 6 6.53 -20.46 22.04
C VAL A 6 7.65 -20.93 21.12
N LYS A 7 8.52 -21.82 21.63
CA LYS A 7 9.59 -22.43 20.84
C LYS A 7 9.05 -23.62 20.06
N LEU A 8 9.22 -23.59 18.74
CA LEU A 8 8.89 -24.68 17.83
C LEU A 8 10.19 -25.37 17.37
N THR A 9 10.16 -26.70 17.21
CA THR A 9 11.22 -27.45 16.53
C THR A 9 10.67 -27.98 15.21
N LEU A 10 11.34 -27.67 14.11
CA LEU A 10 10.97 -28.07 12.75
C LEU A 10 11.98 -29.10 12.21
N ARG A 11 11.51 -30.07 11.44
CA ARG A 11 12.37 -30.92 10.61
C ARG A 11 12.37 -30.35 9.19
N ILE A 12 13.55 -30.07 8.68
CA ILE A 12 13.82 -29.49 7.36
C ILE A 12 15.11 -30.14 6.84
N SER A 13 15.26 -30.27 5.52
CA SER A 13 16.49 -30.82 4.94
C SER A 13 17.66 -29.85 5.10
N GLU A 14 18.88 -30.37 4.97
CA GLU A 14 20.10 -29.56 4.99
C GLU A 14 20.20 -28.63 3.77
N GLU A 15 19.68 -29.07 2.62
CA GLU A 15 19.66 -28.26 1.40
C GLU A 15 18.77 -27.01 1.57
N GLU A 16 17.54 -27.21 2.08
CA GLU A 16 16.58 -26.12 2.29
C GLU A 16 17.07 -25.11 3.34
N ILE A 17 17.73 -25.56 4.43
CA ILE A 17 18.25 -24.62 5.43
C ILE A 17 19.44 -23.81 4.89
N ASN A 18 20.29 -24.43 4.06
CA ASN A 18 21.41 -23.75 3.42
C ASN A 18 20.91 -22.68 2.44
N GLU A 19 19.87 -22.97 1.66
CA GLU A 19 19.25 -21.99 0.77
C GLU A 19 18.68 -20.79 1.54
N ILE A 20 18.01 -21.04 2.68
CA ILE A 20 17.53 -19.96 3.57
C ILE A 20 18.70 -19.12 4.09
N ASP A 21 19.81 -19.75 4.47
CA ASP A 21 20.99 -19.04 4.97
C ASP A 21 21.67 -18.20 3.88
N GLU A 22 21.82 -18.73 2.68
CA GLU A 22 22.35 -18.00 1.53
C GLU A 22 21.47 -16.79 1.22
N PHE A 23 20.15 -16.97 1.21
CA PHE A 23 19.20 -15.88 1.01
C PHE A 23 19.35 -14.79 2.08
N LEU A 24 19.45 -15.17 3.36
CA LEU A 24 19.59 -14.21 4.47
C LEU A 24 20.94 -13.48 4.46
N ASN A 25 22.01 -14.14 4.00
CA ASN A 25 23.32 -13.51 3.83
C ASN A 25 23.30 -12.42 2.75
N LEU A 26 22.50 -12.62 1.69
CA LEU A 26 22.33 -11.63 0.61
C LEU A 26 21.33 -10.52 0.97
N ASN A 27 20.41 -10.78 1.91
CA ASN A 27 19.32 -9.88 2.28
C ASN A 27 19.25 -9.68 3.81
N PRO A 28 20.17 -8.89 4.41
CA PRO A 28 20.26 -8.71 5.86
C PRO A 28 19.02 -8.06 6.50
N GLU A 29 18.19 -7.40 5.71
CA GLU A 29 16.95 -6.73 6.14
C GLU A 29 15.90 -7.69 6.71
N PHE A 30 15.99 -9.00 6.40
CA PHE A 30 15.09 -10.02 6.92
C PHE A 30 15.48 -10.54 8.32
N GLY A 31 16.59 -10.06 8.87
CA GLY A 31 17.01 -10.33 10.23
C GLY A 31 17.45 -11.79 10.46
N SER A 32 16.94 -12.40 11.52
CA SER A 32 17.31 -13.79 11.89
C SER A 32 16.45 -14.84 11.19
N ARG A 33 16.93 -16.10 11.12
CA ARG A 33 16.13 -17.25 10.63
C ARG A 33 14.74 -17.31 11.27
N SER A 34 14.64 -17.09 12.58
CA SER A 34 13.37 -17.13 13.31
C SER A 34 12.43 -15.99 12.93
N GLU A 35 12.98 -14.81 12.63
CA GLU A 35 12.22 -13.65 12.17
C GLU A 35 11.75 -13.85 10.73
N PHE A 36 12.63 -14.27 9.84
CA PHE A 36 12.32 -14.62 8.47
C PHE A 36 11.23 -15.69 8.37
N ILE A 37 11.37 -16.82 9.07
CA ILE A 37 10.35 -17.88 9.09
C ILE A 37 9.02 -17.35 9.63
N ARG A 38 9.03 -16.52 10.68
CA ARG A 38 7.82 -15.90 11.21
C ARG A 38 7.13 -15.03 10.18
N HIS A 39 7.88 -14.17 9.50
CA HIS A 39 7.33 -13.29 8.45
C HIS A 39 6.79 -14.08 7.27
N ALA A 40 7.54 -15.06 6.77
CA ALA A 40 7.12 -15.93 5.67
C ALA A 40 5.83 -16.69 6.02
N VAL A 41 5.75 -17.29 7.21
CA VAL A 41 4.55 -17.99 7.68
C VAL A 41 3.37 -17.03 7.83
N MET A 42 3.55 -15.85 8.40
CA MET A 42 2.47 -14.87 8.55
C MET A 42 1.99 -14.33 7.21
N GLN A 43 2.91 -14.09 6.26
CA GLN A 43 2.58 -13.68 4.91
C GLN A 43 1.82 -14.77 4.16
N TYR A 44 2.23 -16.04 4.31
CA TYR A 44 1.53 -17.19 3.76
C TYR A 44 0.13 -17.36 4.37
N ILE A 45 -0.02 -17.24 5.69
CA ILE A 45 -1.33 -17.29 6.35
C ILE A 45 -2.20 -16.13 5.87
N SER A 46 -1.65 -14.92 5.74
CA SER A 46 -2.38 -13.75 5.25
C SER A 46 -2.84 -13.96 3.80
N SER A 47 -1.96 -14.45 2.92
CA SER A 47 -2.31 -14.72 1.53
C SER A 47 -3.39 -15.79 1.44
N LYS A 48 -3.32 -16.84 2.26
CA LYS A 48 -4.34 -17.89 2.33
C LYS A 48 -5.65 -17.45 2.99
N ARG A 49 -5.64 -16.58 3.99
CA ARG A 49 -6.88 -15.98 4.54
C ARG A 49 -7.58 -15.13 3.50
N ILE A 50 -6.83 -14.37 2.70
CA ILE A 50 -7.37 -13.68 1.53
C ILE A 50 -7.84 -14.70 0.48
N SER A 51 -7.14 -15.84 0.31
CA SER A 51 -7.57 -16.92 -0.59
C SER A 51 -8.85 -17.64 -0.14
N VAL A 52 -9.11 -17.82 1.15
CA VAL A 52 -10.35 -18.47 1.64
C VAL A 52 -11.55 -17.53 1.50
N VAL A 53 -11.34 -16.21 1.58
CA VAL A 53 -12.36 -15.22 1.15
C VAL A 53 -12.52 -15.22 -0.39
N LYS A 54 -11.55 -15.80 -1.12
CA LYS A 54 -11.51 -15.89 -2.60
C LYS A 54 -11.80 -17.29 -3.16
N ASP A 55 -12.15 -18.30 -2.37
CA ASP A 55 -12.75 -19.51 -2.95
C ASP A 55 -14.16 -19.20 -3.52
N ASP A 56 -14.74 -18.04 -3.15
CA ASP A 56 -15.87 -17.40 -3.87
C ASP A 56 -15.43 -16.40 -4.96
N LEU A 57 -14.15 -16.04 -5.07
CA LEU A 57 -13.62 -15.04 -6.00
C LEU A 57 -12.27 -15.49 -6.58
N GLN A 58 -12.38 -16.44 -7.50
CA GLN A 58 -11.41 -16.91 -8.49
C GLN A 58 -10.16 -16.04 -8.70
N LYS A 59 -9.00 -16.73 -8.77
CA LYS A 59 -7.80 -16.34 -9.53
C LYS A 59 -7.24 -14.96 -9.23
N THR A 60 -6.37 -14.88 -8.22
CA THR A 60 -5.38 -13.79 -8.19
C THR A 60 -4.12 -14.25 -8.92
N HIS A 61 -4.15 -14.15 -10.25
CA HIS A 61 -2.96 -13.64 -10.93
C HIS A 61 -2.72 -12.22 -10.40
N GLU A 62 -1.48 -11.77 -10.38
CA GLU A 62 -1.05 -10.40 -10.06
C GLU A 62 -1.53 -9.37 -11.11
N GLY A 63 -2.78 -9.51 -11.57
CA GLY A 63 -3.43 -8.65 -12.54
C GLY A 63 -4.55 -7.84 -11.90
N LEU A 64 -4.86 -6.72 -12.54
CA LEU A 64 -6.08 -5.95 -12.25
C LEU A 64 -7.30 -6.88 -12.34
N ILE A 65 -8.06 -6.98 -11.26
CA ILE A 65 -9.34 -7.68 -11.28
C ILE A 65 -10.35 -6.74 -11.96
N LEU A 66 -10.65 -7.05 -13.21
CA LEU A 66 -11.61 -6.31 -14.03
C LEU A 66 -12.95 -7.05 -14.06
N ASP A 67 -14.05 -6.30 -14.07
CA ASP A 67 -15.39 -6.85 -14.32
C ASP A 67 -15.55 -7.31 -15.78
N GLU A 68 -16.54 -8.16 -16.03
CA GLU A 68 -16.76 -8.77 -17.36
C GLU A 68 -17.04 -7.74 -18.46
N ASN A 69 -17.68 -6.61 -18.14
CA ASN A 69 -17.91 -5.56 -19.13
C ASN A 69 -16.58 -4.86 -19.49
N SER A 70 -15.75 -4.58 -18.49
CA SER A 70 -14.41 -4.02 -18.70
C SER A 70 -13.52 -4.95 -19.54
N LYS A 71 -13.55 -6.26 -19.29
CA LYS A 71 -12.82 -7.24 -20.12
C LYS A 71 -13.30 -7.25 -21.57
N LEU A 72 -14.62 -7.18 -21.79
CA LEU A 72 -15.20 -7.14 -23.12
C LEU A 72 -14.73 -5.90 -23.88
N ILE A 73 -14.76 -4.73 -23.24
CA ILE A 73 -14.31 -3.46 -23.83
C ILE A 73 -12.83 -3.52 -24.21
N ILE A 74 -11.97 -4.02 -23.31
CA ILE A 74 -10.53 -4.18 -23.58
C ILE A 74 -10.30 -5.10 -24.75
N LYS A 75 -10.97 -6.27 -24.77
CA LYS A 75 -10.85 -7.24 -25.85
C LYS A 75 -11.29 -6.63 -27.18
N THR A 76 -12.43 -5.95 -27.23
CA THR A 76 -12.90 -5.26 -28.43
C THR A 76 -11.92 -4.16 -28.88
N ALA A 77 -11.31 -3.42 -27.96
CA ALA A 77 -10.33 -2.39 -28.31
C ALA A 77 -9.05 -2.99 -28.93
N ILE A 78 -8.58 -4.13 -28.42
CA ILE A 78 -7.43 -4.85 -28.98
C ILE A 78 -7.79 -5.48 -30.34
N GLU A 79 -8.94 -6.12 -30.46
CA GLU A 79 -9.41 -6.77 -31.69
C GLU A 79 -9.60 -5.78 -32.85
N ASN A 80 -10.00 -4.54 -32.54
CA ASN A 80 -10.09 -3.47 -33.53
C ASN A 80 -8.75 -2.78 -33.84
N GLY A 81 -7.65 -3.24 -33.23
CA GLY A 81 -6.29 -2.73 -33.49
C GLY A 81 -5.99 -1.36 -32.89
N PHE A 82 -6.81 -0.86 -31.96
CA PHE A 82 -6.53 0.41 -31.26
C PHE A 82 -5.33 0.29 -30.31
N PHE A 83 -5.10 -0.91 -29.77
CA PHE A 83 -4.00 -1.20 -28.83
C PHE A 83 -3.40 -2.57 -29.17
N LYS A 84 -2.09 -2.71 -28.91
CA LYS A 84 -1.35 -3.95 -29.25
C LYS A 84 -1.68 -5.12 -28.32
N ASP A 85 -1.85 -4.81 -27.05
CA ASP A 85 -2.16 -5.77 -26.00
C ASP A 85 -2.83 -5.06 -24.81
N GLU A 86 -3.22 -5.84 -23.81
CA GLU A 86 -3.87 -5.33 -22.60
C GLU A 86 -2.98 -4.36 -21.81
N ASN A 87 -1.66 -4.56 -21.80
CA ASN A 87 -0.72 -3.70 -21.08
C ASN A 87 -0.56 -2.34 -21.77
N ASP A 88 -0.60 -2.30 -23.10
CA ASP A 88 -0.56 -1.08 -23.91
C ASP A 88 -1.80 -0.21 -23.64
N LEU A 89 -2.98 -0.85 -23.58
CA LEU A 89 -4.23 -0.19 -23.21
C LEU A 89 -4.20 0.34 -21.77
N ILE A 90 -3.78 -0.48 -20.80
CA ILE A 90 -3.66 -0.06 -19.40
C ILE A 90 -2.69 1.11 -19.27
N SER A 91 -1.56 1.07 -19.97
CA SER A 91 -0.55 2.14 -19.96
C SER A 91 -1.09 3.44 -20.55
N ALA A 92 -1.88 3.36 -21.63
CA ALA A 92 -2.51 4.53 -22.24
C ALA A 92 -3.56 5.16 -21.32
N VAL A 93 -4.43 4.34 -20.71
CA VAL A 93 -5.44 4.79 -19.75
C VAL A 93 -4.79 5.42 -18.52
N LEU A 94 -3.73 4.80 -17.99
CA LEU A 94 -2.97 5.35 -16.89
C LEU A 94 -2.35 6.69 -17.28
N ARG A 95 -1.78 6.85 -18.47
CA ARG A 95 -1.20 8.11 -18.93
C ARG A 95 -2.24 9.23 -19.03
N GLU A 96 -3.41 8.97 -19.60
CA GLU A 96 -4.49 9.96 -19.69
C GLU A 96 -5.12 10.31 -18.33
N SER A 97 -5.17 9.35 -17.41
CA SER A 97 -5.80 9.51 -16.09
C SER A 97 -4.87 10.10 -15.03
N LEU A 98 -3.59 9.73 -15.02
CA LEU A 98 -2.63 10.12 -13.99
C LEU A 98 -2.31 11.61 -14.01
N GLU A 99 -2.07 12.21 -15.18
CA GLU A 99 -1.72 13.64 -15.25
C GLU A 99 -2.80 14.53 -14.61
N PRO A 100 -4.09 14.45 -15.01
CA PRO A 100 -5.14 15.25 -14.40
C PRO A 100 -5.39 14.90 -12.93
N PHE A 101 -5.28 13.61 -12.56
CA PHE A 101 -5.53 13.15 -11.21
C PHE A 101 -4.45 13.62 -10.24
N VAL A 102 -3.17 13.45 -10.59
CA VAL A 102 -2.03 13.88 -9.77
C VAL A 102 -2.03 15.40 -9.61
N LEU A 103 -2.27 16.16 -10.70
CA LEU A 103 -2.40 17.63 -10.63
C LEU A 103 -3.55 18.06 -9.71
N LYS A 104 -4.71 17.42 -9.79
CA LYS A 104 -5.85 17.70 -8.90
C LYS A 104 -5.57 17.30 -7.45
N PHE A 105 -4.91 16.16 -7.23
CA PHE A 105 -4.56 15.66 -5.91
C PHE A 105 -3.55 16.57 -5.20
N VAL A 106 -2.50 16.99 -5.92
CA VAL A 106 -1.50 17.95 -5.44
C VAL A 106 -2.15 19.30 -5.15
N LYS A 107 -3.02 19.82 -6.04
CA LYS A 107 -3.77 21.06 -5.79
C LYS A 107 -4.68 20.96 -4.56
N LYS A 108 -5.36 19.83 -4.36
CA LYS A 108 -6.23 19.59 -3.20
C LYS A 108 -5.43 19.54 -1.90
N LYS A 109 -4.29 18.84 -1.89
CA LYS A 109 -3.40 18.77 -0.72
C LYS A 109 -2.76 20.13 -0.41
N SER A 110 -2.34 20.88 -1.42
CA SER A 110 -1.79 22.24 -1.26
C SER A 110 -2.83 23.22 -0.70
N LYS A 111 -4.08 23.15 -1.19
CA LYS A 111 -5.19 23.94 -0.64
C LYS A 111 -5.47 23.59 0.83
N ASN A 112 -5.53 22.30 1.16
CA ASN A 112 -5.71 21.86 2.54
C ASN A 112 -4.57 22.32 3.47
N MET A 113 -3.33 22.38 2.98
CA MET A 113 -2.17 22.88 3.72
C MET A 113 -2.27 24.39 3.97
N SER A 114 -2.69 25.16 2.96
CA SER A 114 -2.93 26.61 3.07
C SER A 114 -4.06 26.92 4.07
N ASP A 115 -5.14 26.16 4.02
CA ASP A 115 -6.27 26.32 4.94
C ASP A 115 -5.86 25.97 6.38
N LEU A 116 -5.01 24.95 6.56
CA LEU A 116 -4.45 24.58 7.87
C LEU A 116 -3.51 25.67 8.42
N MET A 117 -2.65 26.25 7.58
CA MET A 117 -1.79 27.38 7.96
C MET A 117 -2.61 28.62 8.34
N LYS A 118 -3.69 28.93 7.61
CA LYS A 118 -4.59 30.04 7.95
C LYS A 118 -5.30 29.81 9.27
N ALA A 119 -5.74 28.57 9.54
CA ALA A 119 -6.33 28.21 10.82
C ALA A 119 -5.32 28.35 11.96
N LEU A 120 -4.08 27.88 11.79
CA LEU A 120 -3.04 28.02 12.81
C LEU A 120 -2.69 29.49 13.08
N ALA A 121 -2.57 30.32 12.04
CA ALA A 121 -2.30 31.75 12.18
C ALA A 121 -3.46 32.49 12.88
N SER A 122 -4.72 32.13 12.62
CA SER A 122 -5.86 32.72 13.33
C SER A 122 -5.92 32.29 14.79
N PHE A 123 -5.53 31.05 15.11
CA PHE A 123 -5.38 30.56 16.48
C PHE A 123 -4.29 31.31 17.26
N GLU A 124 -3.14 31.60 16.65
CA GLU A 124 -2.06 32.38 17.30
C GLU A 124 -2.47 33.82 17.58
N ASN A 125 -3.15 34.47 16.62
CA ASN A 125 -3.69 35.82 16.80
C ASN A 125 -4.74 35.89 17.92
N PHE A 126 -5.59 34.86 18.05
CA PHE A 126 -6.58 34.77 19.13
C PHE A 126 -5.92 34.62 20.52
N LYS A 127 -4.80 33.89 20.59
CA LYS A 127 -4.03 33.67 21.82
C LYS A 127 -3.32 34.95 22.28
N GLN A 128 -2.84 35.78 21.35
CA GLN A 128 -2.22 37.07 21.65
C GLN A 128 -3.25 38.12 22.11
N ALA A 129 -4.44 38.18 21.48
CA ALA A 129 -5.52 39.08 21.87
C ALA A 129 -6.10 38.79 23.28
N GLY A 130 -6.15 37.50 23.67
CA GLY A 130 -6.56 37.11 25.03
C GLY A 130 -5.52 37.42 26.12
N ALA A 131 -4.24 37.55 25.76
CA ALA A 131 -3.16 37.87 26.68
C ALA A 131 -3.04 39.38 26.95
N THR A 132 -3.36 40.24 25.97
CA THR A 132 -3.41 41.70 26.13
C THR A 132 -4.65 42.15 26.91
N ALA A 133 -5.82 41.54 26.67
CA ALA A 133 -7.05 41.86 27.41
C ALA A 133 -6.99 41.58 28.92
N ARG A 134 -6.05 40.73 29.39
CA ARG A 134 -5.83 40.44 30.81
C ARG A 134 -4.88 41.42 31.52
N LYS A 135 -4.17 42.27 30.77
CA LYS A 135 -3.25 43.28 31.34
C LYS A 135 -3.91 44.63 31.60
N ASP A 136 -4.95 44.99 30.86
CA ASP A 136 -5.65 46.29 31.00
C ASP A 136 -6.86 46.24 31.96
N GLY A 137 -7.06 45.13 32.67
CA GLY A 137 -8.18 44.92 33.60
C GLY A 137 -7.77 44.89 35.08
N ARG A 138 -6.90 45.81 35.52
CA ARG A 138 -6.63 46.09 36.93
C ARG A 138 -6.45 47.57 37.18
#